data_AF-A0A2G5HMD3-F1
#
_entry.id   AF-A0A2G5HMD3-F1
#
_cell.length_a   1.000
_cell.length_b   1.000
_cell.length_c   1.000
_cell.angle_alpha   90.00
_cell.angle_beta   90.00
_cell.angle_gamma   90.00
#
_symmetry.space_group_name_H-M   'P 1'
#
loop_
_entity.id
_entity.type
_entity.pdbx_description
1 polymer ?
#
loop_
_entity_poly.entity_id
_entity_poly.type
_entity_poly.pdbx_seq_one_letter_code
_entity_poly.pdbx_strand_id
1 'polypeptide(L)'
;MAGTTATVAAMLLLMCNMFFGVLTGTDMAHKNPLFDHYFTSLDSVQAAAQTTGMTFAPGLYELLVGPNLPTVDFFKTLPTNEDFLKDIWSCYLLVLYKPGRRFRVYIGSATSFEQGARQRMQQYDNFLLLPRYVAASLDAGFVIIHKGMLCWIPRPIFILVPLYRLFIIGFEAVFSYVFWAFKRRGRDFGLSHICPWDRHSLEYNGLCSHSALDEGIRGDFDLTQEELEALGETREAKRIKLKAENATNWHHKQMETNYSDYMDASVRRVQKSRKLNPKMHADTQRARIKRDIAAKKYWCDDCSIAFQSKQVYDDHMVSDKHERMLNKHLSPFFCGLCNMPSANKSNFTRHCKTNGHQEKLKAAAEAAEQAEDEDDDDSFNQAE
;
A
#
# COMPACT_ATOMS: atom_id res chain seq x y z
N MET A 1 -23.58 -18.35 16.04
CA MET A 1 -22.51 -18.32 15.02
C MET A 1 -22.65 -19.39 13.93
N ALA A 2 -23.47 -20.45 14.09
CA ALA A 2 -23.69 -21.45 13.05
C ALA A 2 -24.66 -21.01 11.91
N GLY A 3 -25.56 -20.05 12.17
CA GLY A 3 -26.53 -19.57 11.16
C GLY A 3 -25.94 -18.65 10.08
N THR A 4 -24.84 -17.96 10.36
CA THR A 4 -24.17 -17.03 9.43
C THR A 4 -23.24 -17.71 8.43
N THR A 5 -22.70 -18.89 8.75
CA THR A 5 -21.79 -19.62 7.83
C THR A 5 -22.56 -20.41 6.78
N ALA A 6 -23.68 -21.03 7.15
CA ALA A 6 -24.55 -21.77 6.21
C ALA A 6 -25.17 -20.85 5.15
N THR A 7 -25.57 -19.64 5.54
CA THR A 7 -26.10 -18.61 4.63
C THR A 7 -25.04 -18.12 3.64
N VAL A 8 -23.79 -17.92 4.08
CA VAL A 8 -22.68 -17.56 3.17
C VAL A 8 -22.41 -18.66 2.14
N ALA A 9 -22.39 -19.93 2.56
CA ALA A 9 -22.18 -21.04 1.63
C ALA A 9 -23.32 -21.19 0.61
N ALA A 10 -24.57 -21.05 1.06
CA ALA A 10 -25.74 -21.10 0.18
C ALA A 10 -25.75 -19.93 -0.82
N MET A 11 -25.37 -18.73 -0.38
CA MET A 11 -25.23 -17.56 -1.25
C MET A 11 -24.16 -17.78 -2.31
N LEU A 12 -22.97 -18.27 -1.91
CA LEU A 12 -21.89 -18.57 -2.84
C LEU A 12 -22.32 -19.58 -3.91
N LEU A 13 -22.99 -20.66 -3.50
CA LEU A 13 -23.51 -21.68 -4.41
C LEU A 13 -24.55 -21.11 -5.38
N LEU A 14 -25.54 -20.36 -4.89
CA LEU A 14 -26.55 -19.71 -5.72
C LEU A 14 -25.91 -18.81 -6.79
N MET A 15 -24.97 -17.98 -6.36
CA MET A 15 -24.30 -17.01 -7.21
C MET A 15 -23.38 -17.68 -8.24
N CYS A 16 -22.72 -18.79 -7.90
CA CYS A 16 -21.93 -19.58 -8.86
C CYS A 16 -22.82 -20.28 -9.91
N ASN A 17 -23.99 -20.78 -9.50
CA ASN A 17 -24.97 -21.35 -10.44
C ASN A 17 -25.48 -20.29 -11.43
N MET A 18 -25.84 -19.10 -10.93
CA MET A 18 -26.24 -17.99 -11.80
C MET A 18 -25.11 -17.56 -12.73
N PHE A 19 -23.87 -17.49 -12.23
CA PHE A 19 -22.69 -17.20 -13.05
C PHE A 19 -22.54 -18.19 -14.20
N PHE A 20 -22.54 -19.49 -13.88
CA PHE A 20 -22.38 -20.51 -14.90
C PHE A 20 -23.57 -20.55 -15.88
N GLY A 21 -24.80 -20.32 -15.39
CA GLY A 21 -26.00 -20.18 -16.23
C GLY A 21 -25.91 -19.00 -17.19
N VAL A 22 -25.44 -17.84 -16.71
CA VAL A 22 -25.19 -16.66 -17.57
C VAL A 22 -24.10 -16.95 -18.61
N LEU A 23 -23.02 -17.63 -18.23
CA LEU A 23 -21.95 -18.00 -19.18
C LEU A 23 -22.46 -18.94 -20.28
N THR A 24 -23.16 -20.00 -19.91
CA THR A 24 -23.63 -21.04 -20.84
C THR A 24 -24.83 -20.60 -21.67
N GLY A 25 -25.67 -19.71 -21.15
CA GLY A 25 -26.80 -19.13 -21.86
C GLY A 25 -26.45 -17.92 -22.74
N THR A 26 -25.23 -17.37 -22.64
CA THR A 26 -24.77 -16.30 -23.54
C THR A 26 -24.15 -16.88 -24.80
N ASP A 27 -24.61 -16.42 -25.96
CA ASP A 27 -24.03 -16.75 -27.26
C ASP A 27 -22.53 -16.39 -27.32
N MET A 28 -21.73 -17.26 -27.95
CA MET A 28 -20.28 -17.06 -28.13
C MET A 28 -19.93 -15.74 -28.83
N ALA A 29 -20.79 -15.24 -29.72
CA ALA A 29 -20.60 -13.96 -30.40
C ALA A 29 -20.75 -12.73 -29.47
N HIS A 30 -21.27 -12.93 -28.26
CA HIS A 30 -21.54 -11.89 -27.27
C HIS A 30 -20.82 -12.15 -25.93
N LYS A 31 -19.79 -13.00 -25.96
CA LYS A 31 -19.02 -13.43 -24.81
C LYS A 31 -17.54 -13.50 -25.17
N ASN A 32 -16.70 -12.90 -24.34
CA ASN A 32 -15.26 -12.95 -24.48
C ASN A 32 -14.77 -14.41 -24.32
N PRO A 33 -13.96 -14.94 -25.26
CA PRO A 33 -13.49 -16.33 -25.22
C PRO A 33 -12.72 -16.72 -23.95
N LEU A 34 -12.15 -15.75 -23.23
CA LEU A 34 -11.46 -16.00 -21.96
C LEU A 34 -12.39 -16.65 -20.93
N PHE A 35 -13.69 -16.32 -20.91
CA PHE A 35 -14.62 -16.95 -19.98
C PHE A 35 -14.73 -18.45 -20.22
N ASP A 36 -14.82 -18.90 -21.47
CA ASP A 36 -14.92 -20.32 -21.80
C ASP A 36 -13.60 -21.07 -21.60
N HIS A 37 -12.47 -20.35 -21.71
CA HIS A 37 -11.16 -20.93 -21.43
C HIS A 37 -10.94 -21.19 -19.93
N TYR A 38 -11.30 -20.24 -19.07
CA TYR A 38 -11.01 -20.31 -17.63
C TYR A 38 -12.16 -20.87 -16.78
N PHE A 39 -13.41 -20.77 -17.24
CA PHE A 39 -14.61 -21.19 -16.51
C PHE A 39 -15.40 -22.24 -17.30
N THR A 40 -14.80 -23.40 -17.49
CA THR A 40 -15.31 -24.50 -18.32
C THR A 40 -16.48 -25.27 -17.70
N SER A 41 -16.64 -25.19 -16.38
CA SER A 41 -17.68 -25.91 -15.64
C SER A 41 -18.15 -25.15 -14.40
N LEU A 42 -19.29 -25.53 -13.83
CA LEU A 42 -19.75 -25.00 -12.54
C LEU A 42 -18.68 -25.20 -11.45
N ASP A 43 -18.00 -26.35 -11.45
CA ASP A 43 -16.94 -26.66 -10.48
C ASP A 43 -15.76 -25.68 -10.61
N SER A 44 -15.38 -25.29 -11.83
CA SER A 44 -14.32 -24.30 -12.05
C SER A 44 -14.68 -22.91 -11.50
N VAL A 45 -15.95 -22.51 -11.64
CA VAL A 45 -16.48 -21.25 -11.08
C VAL A 45 -16.48 -21.32 -9.55
N GLN A 46 -16.95 -22.43 -8.97
CA GLN A 46 -16.98 -22.62 -7.52
C GLN A 46 -15.57 -22.65 -6.92
N ALA A 47 -14.62 -23.32 -7.56
CA ALA A 47 -13.22 -23.37 -7.14
C ALA A 47 -12.61 -21.95 -7.14
N ALA A 48 -12.86 -21.14 -8.17
CA ALA A 48 -12.42 -19.74 -8.21
C ALA A 48 -13.08 -18.91 -7.10
N ALA A 49 -14.37 -19.10 -6.85
CA ALA A 49 -15.13 -18.40 -5.81
C ALA A 49 -14.59 -18.70 -4.40
N GLN A 50 -14.25 -19.96 -4.12
CA GLN A 50 -13.66 -20.37 -2.86
C GLN A 50 -12.23 -19.82 -2.69
N THR A 51 -11.41 -19.91 -3.74
CA THR A 51 -10.01 -19.47 -3.70
C THR A 51 -9.88 -17.96 -3.51
N THR A 52 -10.80 -17.19 -4.11
CA THR A 52 -10.80 -15.73 -4.01
C THR A 52 -11.29 -15.20 -2.66
N GLY A 53 -11.92 -16.05 -1.82
CA GLY A 53 -12.53 -15.60 -0.56
C GLY A 53 -13.70 -14.64 -0.78
N MET A 54 -14.48 -14.84 -1.85
CA MET A 54 -15.55 -13.93 -2.24
C MET A 54 -16.62 -13.80 -1.16
N THR A 55 -17.03 -12.56 -0.91
CA THR A 55 -18.04 -12.17 0.07
C THR A 55 -19.14 -11.35 -0.60
N PHE A 56 -20.35 -11.39 -0.03
CA PHE A 56 -21.53 -10.70 -0.54
C PHE A 56 -22.11 -9.71 0.47
N ALA A 57 -22.84 -8.73 -0.02
CA ALA A 57 -23.53 -7.75 0.82
C ALA A 57 -24.54 -8.43 1.78
N PRO A 58 -24.64 -7.97 3.03
CA PRO A 58 -25.66 -8.46 3.97
C PRO A 58 -27.08 -8.30 3.42
N GLY A 59 -27.96 -9.28 3.65
CA GLY A 59 -29.35 -9.26 3.18
C GLY A 59 -29.55 -9.62 1.72
N LEU A 60 -28.47 -9.75 0.94
CA LEU A 60 -28.55 -10.05 -0.49
C LEU A 60 -29.06 -11.46 -0.76
N TYR A 61 -28.70 -12.44 0.08
CA TYR A 61 -29.19 -13.81 -0.05
C TYR A 61 -30.71 -13.87 0.17
N GLU A 62 -31.19 -13.28 1.25
CA GLU A 62 -32.61 -13.21 1.62
C GLU A 62 -33.43 -12.49 0.56
N LEU A 63 -32.86 -11.45 -0.07
CA LEU A 63 -33.50 -10.76 -1.17
C LEU A 63 -33.67 -11.67 -2.40
N LEU A 64 -32.64 -12.42 -2.77
CA LEU A 64 -32.64 -13.23 -4.00
C LEU A 64 -33.53 -14.47 -3.89
N VAL A 65 -33.64 -15.07 -2.71
CA VAL A 65 -34.49 -16.25 -2.48
C VAL A 65 -35.90 -15.88 -1.98
N GLY A 66 -36.09 -14.60 -1.62
CA GLY A 66 -37.34 -14.09 -1.07
C GLY A 66 -38.35 -13.67 -2.15
N PRO A 67 -39.62 -13.48 -1.76
CA PRO A 67 -40.68 -13.06 -2.68
C PRO A 67 -40.67 -11.55 -2.98
N ASN A 68 -39.86 -10.77 -2.26
CA ASN A 68 -39.87 -9.31 -2.32
C ASN A 68 -39.07 -8.79 -3.52
N LEU A 69 -39.57 -7.72 -4.12
CA LEU A 69 -38.85 -6.98 -5.17
C LEU A 69 -37.62 -6.26 -4.58
N PRO A 70 -36.53 -6.10 -5.36
CA PRO A 70 -35.41 -5.27 -4.95
C PRO A 70 -35.85 -3.80 -4.92
N THR A 71 -35.66 -3.17 -3.76
CA THR A 71 -35.95 -1.75 -3.57
C THR A 71 -34.66 -0.94 -3.58
N VAL A 72 -34.79 0.33 -3.94
CA VAL A 72 -33.74 1.34 -3.83
C VAL A 72 -33.35 1.54 -2.36
N ASP A 73 -34.28 1.38 -1.43
CA ASP A 73 -33.97 1.44 0.00
C ASP A 73 -33.05 0.29 0.42
N PHE A 74 -33.27 -0.94 -0.07
CA PHE A 74 -32.30 -2.03 0.10
C PHE A 74 -30.96 -1.67 -0.52
N PHE A 75 -30.94 -1.13 -1.74
CA PHE A 75 -29.68 -0.74 -2.37
C PHE A 75 -28.92 0.32 -1.57
N LYS A 76 -29.61 1.20 -0.84
CA LYS A 76 -28.99 2.21 0.02
C LYS A 76 -28.41 1.64 1.31
N THR A 77 -28.72 0.39 1.67
CA THR A 77 -28.07 -0.31 2.80
C THR A 77 -26.78 -1.00 2.41
N LEU A 78 -26.44 -1.06 1.12
CA LEU A 78 -25.20 -1.69 0.66
C LEU A 78 -23.97 -0.96 1.22
N PRO A 79 -22.86 -1.68 1.50
CA PRO A 79 -21.68 -1.10 2.14
C PRO A 79 -20.95 -0.11 1.22
N THR A 80 -20.48 1.00 1.80
CA THR A 80 -19.83 2.13 1.09
C THR A 80 -18.56 2.65 1.77
N ASN A 81 -18.10 2.02 2.86
CA ASN A 81 -17.02 2.55 3.71
C ASN A 81 -15.69 2.67 2.95
N GLU A 82 -15.16 3.89 2.80
CA GLU A 82 -13.90 4.16 2.07
C GLU A 82 -12.68 3.38 2.56
N ASP A 83 -12.55 3.16 3.87
CA ASP A 83 -11.41 2.43 4.43
C ASP A 83 -11.42 0.97 4.02
N PHE A 84 -12.60 0.40 3.83
CA PHE A 84 -12.78 -0.95 3.33
C PHE A 84 -12.53 -1.02 1.81
N LEU A 85 -12.96 -0.01 1.05
CA LEU A 85 -12.85 0.01 -0.42
C LEU A 85 -11.41 -0.02 -0.95
N LYS A 86 -10.43 0.44 -0.16
CA LYS A 86 -9.03 0.52 -0.61
C LYS A 86 -8.36 -0.86 -0.72
N ASP A 87 -8.92 -1.89 -0.09
CA ASP A 87 -8.29 -3.20 0.06
C ASP A 87 -9.06 -4.33 -0.65
N ILE A 88 -10.09 -3.99 -1.41
CA ILE A 88 -10.95 -4.94 -2.11
C ILE A 88 -11.08 -4.65 -3.60
N TRP A 89 -11.44 -5.68 -4.36
CA TRP A 89 -12.07 -5.58 -5.68
C TRP A 89 -13.53 -5.97 -5.58
N SER A 90 -14.39 -5.37 -6.40
CA SER A 90 -15.85 -5.49 -6.19
C SER A 90 -16.68 -5.28 -7.43
N CYS A 91 -17.86 -5.92 -7.46
CA CYS A 91 -19.01 -5.47 -8.21
C CYS A 91 -19.83 -4.49 -7.35
N TYR A 92 -20.13 -3.33 -7.90
CA TYR A 92 -20.89 -2.28 -7.21
C TYR A 92 -22.16 -1.91 -7.97
N LEU A 93 -23.07 -1.26 -7.24
CA LEU A 93 -24.30 -0.68 -7.76
C LEU A 93 -24.36 0.82 -7.43
N LEU A 94 -24.68 1.63 -8.43
CA LEU A 94 -25.01 3.04 -8.27
C LEU A 94 -26.52 3.22 -8.20
N VAL A 95 -26.98 4.11 -7.33
CA VAL A 95 -28.35 4.61 -7.34
C VAL A 95 -28.34 6.08 -7.75
N LEU A 96 -29.09 6.41 -8.79
CA LEU A 96 -29.26 7.76 -9.31
C LEU A 96 -30.70 8.23 -9.10
N TYR A 97 -30.86 9.45 -8.62
CA TYR A 97 -32.14 10.07 -8.30
C TYR A 97 -32.34 11.40 -9.01
N LYS A 98 -33.59 11.67 -9.40
CA LYS A 98 -34.07 12.97 -9.84
C LYS A 98 -35.54 13.12 -9.40
N PRO A 99 -35.94 14.22 -8.76
CA PRO A 99 -37.34 14.44 -8.36
C PRO A 99 -38.33 14.26 -9.52
N GLY A 100 -39.44 13.58 -9.25
CA GLY A 100 -40.49 13.31 -10.25
C GLY A 100 -40.10 12.31 -11.35
N ARG A 101 -38.94 11.66 -11.25
CA ARG A 101 -38.50 10.62 -12.19
C ARG A 101 -38.23 9.31 -11.46
N ARG A 102 -38.41 8.18 -12.15
CA ARG A 102 -37.99 6.87 -11.64
C ARG A 102 -36.50 6.86 -11.37
N PHE A 103 -36.09 6.15 -10.32
CA PHE A 103 -34.68 5.91 -10.03
C PHE A 103 -33.97 5.25 -11.21
N ARG A 104 -32.65 5.44 -11.27
CA ARG A 104 -31.79 4.76 -12.23
C ARG A 104 -30.71 3.99 -11.48
N VAL A 105 -30.37 2.80 -11.95
CA VAL A 105 -29.28 2.01 -11.39
C VAL A 105 -28.27 1.65 -12.45
N TYR A 106 -27.02 1.52 -12.03
CA TYR A 106 -25.92 1.05 -12.86
C TYR A 106 -25.11 0.05 -12.06
N ILE A 107 -24.71 -1.04 -12.70
CA ILE A 107 -23.81 -2.03 -12.11
C ILE A 107 -22.49 -2.00 -12.87
N GLY A 108 -21.40 -2.08 -12.14
CA GLY A 108 -20.06 -2.11 -12.71
C GLY A 108 -19.08 -2.83 -11.80
N SER A 109 -17.87 -3.06 -12.30
CA SER A 109 -16.76 -3.63 -11.53
C SER A 109 -15.67 -2.60 -11.22
N ALA A 110 -14.97 -2.82 -10.11
CA ALA A 110 -13.85 -2.02 -9.67
C ALA A 110 -12.67 -2.94 -9.32
N THR A 111 -11.72 -3.06 -10.25
CA THR A 111 -10.59 -4.02 -10.22
C THR A 111 -9.23 -3.33 -10.33
N SER A 112 -9.12 -2.13 -9.74
CA SER A 112 -7.87 -1.37 -9.67
C SER A 112 -6.87 -2.07 -8.77
N PHE A 113 -5.70 -2.40 -9.30
CA PHE A 113 -4.63 -2.99 -8.48
C PHE A 113 -4.10 -1.97 -7.46
N GLU A 114 -3.96 -0.71 -7.84
CA GLU A 114 -3.28 0.28 -7.02
C GLU A 114 -4.12 0.78 -5.84
N GLN A 115 -5.43 0.89 -6.05
CA GLN A 115 -6.33 1.60 -5.11
C GLN A 115 -7.64 0.85 -4.84
N GLY A 116 -7.78 -0.38 -5.33
CA GLY A 116 -8.96 -1.20 -5.10
C GLY A 116 -10.25 -0.56 -5.63
N ALA A 117 -11.37 -0.89 -5.02
CA ALA A 117 -12.67 -0.34 -5.38
C ALA A 117 -12.75 1.18 -5.18
N ARG A 118 -11.94 1.74 -4.27
CA ARG A 118 -11.92 3.17 -3.95
C ARG A 118 -11.66 4.04 -5.17
N GLN A 119 -10.75 3.63 -6.05
CA GLN A 119 -10.41 4.40 -7.26
C GLN A 119 -11.66 4.67 -8.11
N ARG A 120 -12.49 3.65 -8.29
CA ARG A 120 -13.69 3.76 -9.11
C ARG A 120 -14.74 4.66 -8.46
N MET A 121 -14.87 4.64 -7.14
CA MET A 121 -15.76 5.54 -6.43
C MET A 121 -15.31 7.01 -6.55
N GLN A 122 -14.01 7.27 -6.45
CA GLN A 122 -13.44 8.62 -6.64
C GLN A 122 -13.59 9.13 -8.09
N GLN A 123 -13.54 8.24 -9.08
CA GLN A 123 -13.80 8.62 -10.47
C GLN A 123 -15.22 9.18 -10.64
N TYR A 124 -16.22 8.60 -9.98
CA TYR A 124 -17.57 9.16 -9.96
C TYR A 124 -17.64 10.51 -9.25
N ASP A 125 -16.99 10.65 -8.09
CA ASP A 125 -16.96 11.92 -7.34
C ASP A 125 -16.31 13.06 -8.12
N ASN A 126 -15.31 12.73 -8.94
CA ASN A 126 -14.57 13.67 -9.76
C ASN A 126 -15.11 13.81 -11.19
N PHE A 127 -16.21 13.14 -11.54
CA PHE A 127 -16.80 13.13 -12.89
C PHE A 127 -15.82 12.67 -14.00
N LEU A 128 -14.95 11.71 -13.67
CA LEU A 128 -13.94 11.15 -14.58
C LEU A 128 -14.33 9.75 -15.06
N LEU A 129 -14.05 9.44 -16.34
CA LEU A 129 -14.24 8.10 -16.93
C LEU A 129 -15.62 7.48 -16.67
N LEU A 130 -16.66 8.31 -16.80
CA LEU A 130 -18.05 7.94 -16.53
C LEU A 130 -18.60 7.01 -17.63
N PRO A 131 -19.34 5.94 -17.27
CA PRO A 131 -20.09 5.16 -18.25
C PRO A 131 -21.08 6.04 -19.02
N ARG A 132 -21.23 5.79 -20.33
CA ARG A 132 -22.02 6.62 -21.25
C ARG A 132 -23.39 7.04 -20.71
N TYR A 133 -24.14 6.08 -20.15
CA TYR A 133 -25.50 6.34 -19.67
C TYR A 133 -25.57 6.83 -18.21
N VAL A 134 -24.49 6.68 -17.45
CA VAL A 134 -24.33 7.37 -16.17
C VAL A 134 -24.07 8.86 -16.45
N ALA A 135 -23.11 9.18 -17.33
CA ALA A 135 -22.84 10.55 -17.77
C ALA A 135 -24.10 11.24 -18.31
N ALA A 136 -24.79 10.62 -19.27
CA ALA A 136 -26.03 11.16 -19.82
C ALA A 136 -27.16 11.31 -18.77
N SER A 137 -27.13 10.55 -17.66
CA SER A 137 -28.07 10.74 -16.56
C SER A 137 -27.70 11.95 -15.71
N LEU A 138 -26.41 12.14 -15.41
CA LEU A 138 -25.91 13.30 -14.69
C LEU A 138 -26.17 14.59 -15.48
N ASP A 139 -25.92 14.60 -16.79
CA ASP A 139 -26.23 15.72 -17.69
C ASP A 139 -27.73 16.05 -17.71
N ALA A 140 -28.57 15.01 -17.58
CA ALA A 140 -30.02 15.16 -17.47
C ALA A 140 -30.49 15.60 -16.07
N GLY A 141 -29.59 15.94 -15.15
CA GLY A 141 -29.89 16.43 -13.81
C GLY A 141 -30.24 15.35 -12.79
N PHE A 142 -29.83 14.11 -13.01
CA PHE A 142 -29.81 13.10 -11.95
C PHE A 142 -28.56 13.29 -11.07
N VAL A 143 -28.65 12.86 -9.81
CA VAL A 143 -27.52 12.81 -8.89
C VAL A 143 -27.29 11.37 -8.42
N ILE A 144 -26.04 10.96 -8.27
CA ILE A 144 -25.70 9.68 -7.63
C ILE A 144 -25.93 9.85 -6.13
N ILE A 145 -26.87 9.10 -5.57
CA ILE A 145 -27.22 9.14 -4.14
C ILE A 145 -26.66 7.96 -3.35
N HIS A 146 -26.13 6.94 -4.04
CA HIS A 146 -25.51 5.78 -3.39
C HIS A 146 -24.52 5.06 -4.32
N LYS A 147 -23.48 4.47 -3.73
CA LYS A 147 -22.36 3.75 -4.39
C LYS A 147 -22.04 2.47 -3.62
N GLY A 148 -22.93 1.48 -3.66
CA GLY A 148 -22.92 0.31 -2.77
C GLY A 148 -22.24 -0.92 -3.36
N MET A 149 -21.52 -1.71 -2.57
CA MET A 149 -20.87 -2.95 -3.04
C MET A 149 -21.85 -4.12 -2.95
N LEU A 150 -21.97 -4.92 -4.03
CA LEU A 150 -22.82 -6.12 -4.09
C LEU A 150 -22.06 -7.38 -3.66
N CYS A 151 -20.82 -7.53 -4.16
CA CYS A 151 -19.88 -8.56 -3.76
C CYS A 151 -18.46 -8.03 -3.83
N TRP A 152 -17.52 -8.70 -3.16
CA TRP A 152 -16.12 -8.31 -3.17
C TRP A 152 -15.19 -9.47 -2.84
N ILE A 153 -13.93 -9.30 -3.25
CA ILE A 153 -12.80 -10.15 -2.91
C ILE A 153 -11.69 -9.26 -2.33
N PRO A 154 -10.81 -9.78 -1.47
CA PRO A 154 -9.56 -9.10 -1.14
C PRO A 154 -8.79 -8.75 -2.41
N ARG A 155 -8.10 -7.61 -2.41
CA ARG A 155 -7.27 -7.24 -3.56
C ARG A 155 -6.23 -8.34 -3.84
N PRO A 156 -6.16 -8.86 -5.08
CA PRO A 156 -5.22 -9.92 -5.41
C PRO A 156 -3.77 -9.45 -5.41
N ILE A 157 -2.86 -10.40 -5.25
CA ILE A 157 -1.46 -10.24 -5.64
C ILE A 157 -1.35 -10.19 -7.17
N PHE A 158 -0.24 -9.67 -7.69
CA PHE A 158 -0.12 -9.31 -9.10
C PHE A 158 -0.35 -10.47 -10.07
N ILE A 159 0.14 -11.67 -9.76
CA ILE A 159 -0.01 -12.88 -10.60
C ILE A 159 -1.48 -13.24 -10.82
N LEU A 160 -2.32 -13.02 -9.80
CA LEU A 160 -3.73 -13.40 -9.82
C LEU A 160 -4.63 -12.34 -10.47
N VAL A 161 -4.06 -11.17 -10.80
CA VAL A 161 -4.79 -10.02 -11.37
C VAL A 161 -5.61 -10.38 -12.61
N PRO A 162 -5.08 -11.09 -13.64
CA PRO A 162 -5.86 -11.37 -14.84
C PRO A 162 -7.09 -12.24 -14.52
N LEU A 163 -6.89 -13.39 -13.86
CA LEU A 163 -7.96 -14.32 -13.55
C LEU A 163 -9.01 -13.73 -12.60
N TYR A 164 -8.59 -13.01 -11.56
CA TYR A 164 -9.54 -12.46 -10.59
C TYR A 164 -10.33 -11.28 -11.17
N ARG A 165 -9.76 -10.56 -12.14
CA ARG A 165 -10.49 -9.53 -12.87
C ARG A 165 -11.55 -10.16 -13.77
N LEU A 166 -11.19 -11.19 -14.53
CA LEU A 166 -12.13 -11.97 -15.34
C LEU A 166 -13.30 -12.47 -14.47
N PHE A 167 -12.99 -13.01 -13.29
CA PHE A 167 -13.98 -13.49 -12.33
C PHE A 167 -14.95 -12.38 -11.85
N ILE A 168 -14.43 -11.21 -11.44
CA ILE A 168 -15.28 -10.09 -11.00
C ILE A 168 -16.13 -9.53 -12.15
N ILE A 169 -15.61 -9.47 -13.39
CA ILE A 169 -16.38 -9.04 -14.56
C ILE A 169 -17.51 -10.04 -14.87
N GLY A 170 -17.28 -11.34 -14.69
CA GLY A 170 -18.36 -12.32 -14.80
C GLY A 170 -19.49 -12.07 -13.79
N PHE A 171 -19.15 -11.71 -12.54
CA PHE A 171 -20.16 -11.32 -11.55
C PHE A 171 -20.85 -9.99 -11.87
N GLU A 172 -20.17 -9.04 -12.50
CA GLU A 172 -20.79 -7.82 -13.02
C GLU A 172 -21.91 -8.16 -14.02
N ALA A 173 -21.67 -9.13 -14.91
CA ALA A 173 -22.69 -9.62 -15.82
C ALA A 173 -23.85 -10.28 -15.08
N VAL A 174 -23.58 -11.18 -14.12
CA VAL A 174 -24.61 -11.83 -13.30
C VAL A 174 -25.51 -10.81 -12.64
N PHE A 175 -24.93 -9.85 -11.91
CA PHE A 175 -25.71 -8.84 -11.22
C PHE A 175 -26.48 -7.92 -12.18
N SER A 176 -25.92 -7.64 -13.35
CA SER A 176 -26.61 -6.87 -14.39
C SER A 176 -27.88 -7.58 -14.88
N TYR A 177 -27.85 -8.91 -15.02
CA TYR A 177 -29.03 -9.71 -15.36
C TYR A 177 -30.00 -9.85 -14.19
N VAL A 178 -29.51 -10.26 -13.01
CA VAL A 178 -30.31 -10.50 -11.81
C VAL A 178 -31.14 -9.28 -11.43
N PHE A 179 -30.53 -8.09 -11.40
CA PHE A 179 -31.22 -6.84 -11.07
C PHE A 179 -31.78 -6.11 -12.29
N TRP A 180 -31.65 -6.69 -13.47
CA TRP A 180 -32.01 -6.07 -14.74
C TRP A 180 -31.49 -4.63 -14.89
N ALA A 181 -30.20 -4.44 -14.64
CA ALA A 181 -29.55 -3.13 -14.68
C ALA A 181 -29.32 -2.61 -16.12
N PHE A 182 -29.91 -3.23 -17.14
CA PHE A 182 -29.83 -2.79 -18.53
C PHE A 182 -30.77 -1.62 -18.85
N LYS A 183 -30.32 -0.71 -19.72
CA LYS A 183 -31.12 0.41 -20.21
C LYS A 183 -32.39 -0.04 -20.94
N ARG A 184 -32.34 -1.17 -21.66
CA ARG A 184 -33.45 -1.69 -22.48
C ARG A 184 -34.19 -2.78 -21.69
N ARG A 185 -35.42 -2.48 -21.24
CA ARG A 185 -36.26 -3.46 -20.51
C ARG A 185 -36.80 -4.59 -21.41
N GLY A 186 -37.09 -4.32 -22.68
CA GLY A 186 -37.71 -5.29 -23.58
C GLY A 186 -36.75 -6.22 -24.33
N ARG A 187 -35.43 -6.03 -24.22
CA ARG A 187 -34.46 -6.92 -24.88
C ARG A 187 -34.18 -8.11 -23.98
N ASP A 188 -34.42 -9.33 -24.42
CA ASP A 188 -34.25 -10.53 -23.60
C ASP A 188 -32.77 -10.93 -23.42
N PHE A 189 -31.95 -10.74 -24.47
CA PHE A 189 -30.59 -11.28 -24.55
C PHE A 189 -30.52 -12.82 -24.34
N GLY A 190 -31.67 -13.52 -24.38
CA GLY A 190 -31.77 -14.95 -24.06
C GLY A 190 -31.68 -15.26 -22.55
N LEU A 191 -31.59 -14.25 -21.70
CA LEU A 191 -31.24 -14.37 -20.28
C LEU A 191 -32.19 -13.63 -19.35
N SER A 192 -33.39 -13.27 -19.80
CA SER A 192 -34.41 -12.66 -18.93
C SER A 192 -34.79 -13.51 -17.74
N HIS A 193 -34.72 -14.84 -17.86
CA HIS A 193 -35.02 -15.80 -16.79
C HIS A 193 -34.04 -15.73 -15.61
N ILE A 194 -32.87 -15.08 -15.77
CA ILE A 194 -31.91 -14.85 -14.68
C ILE A 194 -32.42 -13.77 -13.71
N CYS A 195 -33.28 -12.85 -14.17
CA CYS A 195 -33.97 -11.89 -13.31
C CYS A 195 -35.15 -12.61 -12.62
N PRO A 196 -35.14 -12.79 -11.29
CA PRO A 196 -36.21 -13.51 -10.58
C PRO A 196 -37.56 -12.79 -10.60
N TRP A 197 -37.56 -11.51 -10.98
CA TRP A 197 -38.70 -10.62 -10.89
C TRP A 197 -39.18 -10.15 -12.26
N ASP A 198 -40.46 -9.77 -12.33
CA ASP A 198 -40.95 -9.04 -13.49
C ASP A 198 -40.22 -7.69 -13.63
N ARG A 199 -39.50 -7.54 -14.74
CA ARG A 199 -38.71 -6.35 -15.09
C ARG A 199 -39.53 -5.08 -15.18
N HIS A 200 -40.85 -5.17 -15.40
CA HIS A 200 -41.74 -4.02 -15.44
C HIS A 200 -42.09 -3.51 -14.04
N SER A 201 -42.18 -4.43 -13.07
CA SER A 201 -42.47 -4.13 -11.65
C SER A 201 -41.32 -3.45 -10.90
N LEU A 202 -40.06 -3.59 -11.35
CA LEU A 202 -38.88 -2.96 -10.73
C LEU A 202 -38.99 -1.44 -10.69
N GLU A 203 -38.88 -0.80 -9.53
CA GLU A 203 -39.11 0.65 -9.35
C GLU A 203 -38.09 1.56 -10.06
N TYR A 204 -36.94 1.00 -10.46
CA TYR A 204 -35.83 1.70 -11.09
C TYR A 204 -35.62 1.28 -12.56
N ASN A 205 -34.90 2.10 -13.34
CA ASN A 205 -34.43 1.75 -14.68
C ASN A 205 -32.93 1.45 -14.68
N GLY A 206 -32.51 0.45 -15.46
CA GLY A 206 -31.10 0.18 -15.67
C GLY A 206 -30.39 1.20 -16.57
N LEU A 207 -29.05 1.20 -16.51
CA LEU A 207 -28.17 2.05 -17.31
C LEU A 207 -27.09 1.26 -18.07
N CYS A 208 -26.91 -0.04 -17.82
CA CYS A 208 -25.95 -0.87 -18.55
C CYS A 208 -26.37 -0.98 -20.03
N SER A 209 -25.41 -0.81 -20.93
CA SER A 209 -25.65 -0.85 -22.38
C SER A 209 -25.69 -2.26 -22.96
N HIS A 210 -24.85 -3.14 -22.42
CA HIS A 210 -24.59 -4.51 -22.84
C HIS A 210 -24.09 -5.29 -21.63
N SER A 211 -23.99 -6.62 -21.77
CA SER A 211 -23.42 -7.51 -20.76
C SER A 211 -21.91 -7.30 -20.67
N ALA A 212 -21.34 -7.27 -19.46
CA ALA A 212 -19.90 -7.17 -19.27
C ALA A 212 -19.12 -8.36 -19.87
N LEU A 213 -19.80 -9.47 -20.21
CA LEU A 213 -19.19 -10.58 -20.93
C LEU A 213 -18.70 -10.22 -22.33
N ASP A 214 -19.29 -9.21 -22.97
CA ASP A 214 -18.95 -8.76 -24.33
C ASP A 214 -17.77 -7.77 -24.33
N GLU A 215 -17.21 -7.45 -23.15
CA GLU A 215 -16.15 -6.46 -23.02
C GLU A 215 -14.75 -7.05 -23.27
N GLY A 216 -13.84 -6.20 -23.74
CA GLY A 216 -12.42 -6.51 -23.78
C GLY A 216 -11.84 -6.49 -22.38
N ILE A 217 -11.34 -7.64 -21.91
CA ILE A 217 -10.87 -7.78 -20.54
C ILE A 217 -9.38 -7.48 -20.47
N ARG A 218 -9.05 -6.36 -19.84
CA ARG A 218 -7.65 -5.98 -19.61
C ARG A 218 -6.99 -6.97 -18.68
N GLY A 219 -6.00 -7.69 -19.16
CA GLY A 219 -5.14 -8.54 -18.35
C GLY A 219 -3.96 -9.00 -19.17
N ASP A 220 -2.86 -9.28 -18.49
CA ASP A 220 -1.65 -9.80 -19.11
C ASP A 220 -1.77 -11.35 -19.19
N PHE A 221 -2.84 -11.87 -19.80
CA PHE A 221 -3.21 -13.31 -19.80
C PHE A 221 -2.23 -14.22 -20.56
N ASP A 222 -1.49 -13.65 -21.51
CA ASP A 222 -0.54 -14.37 -22.35
C ASP A 222 0.85 -14.50 -21.69
N LEU A 223 1.02 -13.94 -20.49
CA LEU A 223 2.28 -13.98 -19.75
C LEU A 223 2.33 -15.19 -18.82
N THR A 224 3.52 -15.78 -18.70
CA THR A 224 3.83 -16.77 -17.68
C THR A 224 3.78 -16.16 -16.28
N GLN A 225 3.72 -17.02 -15.26
CA GLN A 225 3.74 -16.57 -13.87
C GLN A 225 5.00 -15.78 -13.53
N GLU A 226 6.18 -16.22 -13.99
CA GLU A 226 7.45 -15.52 -13.77
C GLU A 226 7.47 -14.14 -14.44
N GLU A 227 6.96 -14.03 -15.67
CA GLU A 227 6.83 -12.76 -16.38
C GLU A 227 5.86 -11.80 -15.67
N LEU A 228 4.76 -12.32 -15.13
CA LEU A 228 3.82 -11.54 -14.32
C LEU A 228 4.48 -11.01 -13.06
N GLU A 229 5.24 -11.83 -12.33
CA GLU A 229 5.97 -11.39 -11.14
C GLU A 229 6.95 -10.26 -11.46
N ALA A 230 7.81 -10.44 -12.47
CA ALA A 230 8.79 -9.43 -12.91
C ALA A 230 8.11 -8.13 -13.37
N LEU A 231 6.98 -8.23 -14.08
CA LEU A 231 6.19 -7.08 -14.49
C LEU A 231 5.58 -6.36 -13.28
N GLY A 232 5.14 -7.11 -12.28
CA GLY A 232 4.61 -6.60 -11.02
C GLY A 232 5.64 -5.77 -10.26
N GLU A 233 6.84 -6.31 -10.08
CA GLU A 233 7.97 -5.59 -9.47
C GLU A 233 8.33 -4.32 -10.23
N THR A 234 8.39 -4.40 -11.55
CA THR A 234 8.69 -3.26 -12.42
C THR A 234 7.63 -2.16 -12.30
N ARG A 235 6.34 -2.53 -12.31
CA ARG A 235 5.22 -1.59 -12.15
C ARG A 235 5.23 -0.95 -10.76
N GLU A 236 5.53 -1.72 -9.71
CA GLU A 236 5.61 -1.23 -8.34
C GLU A 236 6.79 -0.27 -8.16
N ALA A 237 7.98 -0.60 -8.65
CA ALA A 237 9.15 0.28 -8.61
C ALA A 237 8.87 1.60 -9.35
N LYS A 238 8.25 1.53 -10.55
CA LYS A 238 7.84 2.73 -11.30
C LYS A 238 6.81 3.55 -10.53
N ARG A 239 5.85 2.92 -9.87
CA ARG A 239 4.83 3.60 -9.05
C ARG A 239 5.46 4.35 -7.87
N ILE A 240 6.37 3.71 -7.14
CA ILE A 240 7.09 4.33 -6.02
C ILE A 240 7.86 5.56 -6.50
N LYS A 241 8.59 5.42 -7.61
CA LYS A 241 9.35 6.51 -8.23
C LYS A 241 8.43 7.68 -8.63
N LEU A 242 7.37 7.41 -9.40
CA LEU A 242 6.44 8.44 -9.86
C LEU A 242 5.69 9.11 -8.69
N LYS A 243 5.36 8.36 -7.64
CA LYS A 243 4.75 8.91 -6.42
C LYS A 243 5.70 9.88 -5.71
N ALA A 244 6.98 9.55 -5.63
CA ALA A 244 8.00 10.44 -5.07
C ALA A 244 8.16 11.71 -5.91
N GLU A 245 8.27 11.58 -7.23
CA GLU A 245 8.34 12.71 -8.17
C GLU A 245 7.10 13.61 -8.06
N ASN A 246 5.91 13.03 -8.07
CA ASN A 246 4.65 13.78 -7.93
C ASN A 246 4.52 14.47 -6.56
N ALA A 247 4.99 13.85 -5.48
CA ALA A 247 4.99 14.46 -4.16
C ALA A 247 5.95 15.67 -4.11
N THR A 248 7.13 15.55 -4.71
CA THR A 248 8.08 16.65 -4.88
C THR A 248 7.46 17.78 -5.71
N ASN A 249 6.88 17.46 -6.87
CA ASN A 249 6.24 18.45 -7.73
C ASN A 249 5.08 19.16 -7.03
N TRP A 250 4.26 18.42 -6.26
CA TRP A 250 3.19 19.00 -5.47
C TRP A 250 3.73 19.91 -4.37
N HIS A 251 4.79 19.50 -3.66
CA HIS A 251 5.46 20.34 -2.67
C HIS A 251 5.99 21.63 -3.29
N HIS A 252 6.70 21.55 -4.42
CA HIS A 252 7.22 22.71 -5.14
C HIS A 252 6.08 23.66 -5.55
N LYS A 253 5.00 23.11 -6.13
CA LYS A 253 3.82 23.90 -6.51
C LYS A 253 3.15 24.56 -5.30
N GLN A 254 3.05 23.89 -4.15
CA GLN A 254 2.52 24.50 -2.93
C GLN A 254 3.43 25.62 -2.41
N MET A 255 4.75 25.44 -2.47
CA MET A 255 5.72 26.47 -2.07
C MET A 255 5.66 27.70 -2.99
N GLU A 256 5.35 27.53 -4.28
CA GLU A 256 5.21 28.63 -5.24
C GLU A 256 3.85 29.36 -5.13
N THR A 257 2.76 28.60 -5.00
CA THR A 257 1.39 29.15 -5.14
C THR A 257 0.67 29.38 -3.82
N ASN A 258 1.08 28.70 -2.74
CA ASN A 258 0.36 28.68 -1.47
C ASN A 258 1.30 28.59 -0.25
N TYR A 259 2.40 29.34 -0.29
CA TYR A 259 3.50 29.22 0.69
C TYR A 259 3.02 29.37 2.15
N SER A 260 2.33 30.47 2.47
CA SER A 260 1.96 30.81 3.86
C SER A 260 1.08 29.75 4.49
N ASP A 261 -0.04 29.39 3.84
CA ASP A 261 -0.99 28.42 4.39
C ASP A 261 -0.38 27.01 4.46
N TYR A 262 0.43 26.64 3.47
CA TYR A 262 1.14 25.36 3.48
C TYR A 262 2.12 25.25 4.66
N MET A 263 2.90 26.31 4.91
CA MET A 263 3.84 26.38 6.02
C MET A 263 3.12 26.34 7.36
N ASP A 264 2.04 27.10 7.53
CA ASP A 264 1.22 27.09 8.74
C ASP A 264 0.61 25.71 9.01
N ALA A 265 0.07 25.06 7.98
CA ALA A 265 -0.45 23.71 8.08
C ALA A 265 0.65 22.69 8.44
N SER A 266 1.86 22.86 7.90
CA SER A 266 3.02 22.04 8.23
C SER A 266 3.41 22.17 9.70
N VAL A 267 3.52 23.41 10.20
CA VAL A 267 3.81 23.69 11.61
C VAL A 267 2.77 23.04 12.53
N ARG A 268 1.47 23.22 12.23
CA ARG A 268 0.38 22.60 13.00
C ARG A 268 0.51 21.08 13.05
N ARG A 269 0.86 20.44 11.93
CA ARG A 269 1.05 18.98 11.82
C ARG A 269 2.21 18.49 12.69
N VAL A 270 3.35 19.19 12.63
CA VAL A 270 4.54 18.86 13.43
C VAL A 270 4.24 19.02 14.92
N GLN A 271 3.57 20.09 15.33
CA GLN A 271 3.15 20.29 16.72
C GLN A 271 2.22 19.17 17.20
N LYS A 272 1.23 18.77 16.39
CA LYS A 272 0.33 17.65 16.72
C LYS A 272 1.10 16.33 16.87
N SER A 273 2.02 16.03 15.95
CA SER A 273 2.86 14.83 16.01
C SER A 273 3.73 14.79 17.28
N ARG A 274 4.36 15.91 17.63
CA ARG A 274 5.17 16.03 18.86
C ARG A 274 4.35 15.83 20.14
N LYS A 275 3.11 16.31 20.17
CA LYS A 275 2.18 16.10 21.30
C LYS A 275 1.79 14.62 21.44
N LEU A 276 1.51 13.94 20.33
CA LEU A 276 1.11 12.53 20.33
C LEU A 276 2.30 11.59 20.63
N ASN A 277 3.50 11.94 20.18
CA ASN A 277 4.69 11.10 20.24
C ASN A 277 5.90 11.86 20.82
N PRO A 278 5.90 12.19 22.12
CA PRO A 278 6.91 13.07 22.73
C PRO A 278 8.34 12.49 22.72
N LYS A 279 8.51 11.17 22.78
CA LYS A 279 9.83 10.50 22.80
C LYS A 279 10.40 10.20 21.41
N MET A 280 9.53 10.07 20.40
CA MET A 280 9.90 9.63 19.05
C MET A 280 10.98 10.50 18.40
N HIS A 281 10.93 11.82 18.59
CA HIS A 281 11.93 12.72 18.02
C HIS A 281 13.32 12.51 18.65
N ALA A 282 13.39 12.38 19.98
CA ALA A 282 14.64 12.11 20.69
C ALA A 282 15.21 10.74 20.29
N ASP A 283 14.35 9.73 20.14
CA ASP A 283 14.78 8.39 19.75
C ASP A 283 15.28 8.35 18.31
N THR A 284 14.59 9.04 17.40
CA THR A 284 15.02 9.18 15.99
C THR A 284 16.36 9.92 15.90
N GLN A 285 16.54 10.98 16.70
CA GLN A 285 17.80 11.73 16.75
C GLN A 285 18.94 10.87 17.30
N ARG A 286 18.71 10.11 18.36
CA ARG A 286 19.68 9.16 18.93
C ARG A 286 20.08 8.08 17.93
N ALA A 287 19.11 7.50 17.22
CA ALA A 287 19.37 6.49 16.20
C ALA A 287 20.21 7.05 15.03
N ARG A 288 19.93 8.29 14.60
CA ARG A 288 20.71 8.97 13.55
C ARG A 288 22.16 9.21 14.00
N ILE A 289 22.37 9.76 15.19
CA ILE A 289 23.72 10.01 15.74
C ILE A 289 24.52 8.71 15.81
N LYS A 290 23.93 7.64 16.33
CA LYS A 290 24.58 6.33 16.42
C LYS A 290 25.01 5.82 15.04
N ARG A 291 24.16 5.97 14.03
CA ARG A 291 24.47 5.58 12.64
C ARG A 291 25.59 6.42 12.05
N ASP A 292 25.53 7.74 12.21
CA ASP A 292 26.52 8.66 11.63
C ASP A 292 27.92 8.47 12.26
N ILE A 293 27.98 8.21 13.58
CA ILE A 293 29.24 7.86 14.27
C ILE A 293 29.78 6.51 13.77
N ALA A 294 28.93 5.48 13.68
CA ALA A 294 29.35 4.16 13.20
C ALA A 294 29.84 4.19 11.74
N ALA A 295 29.23 5.02 10.91
CA ALA A 295 29.65 5.26 9.52
C ALA A 295 30.85 6.21 9.40
N LYS A 296 31.41 6.71 10.51
CA LYS A 296 32.51 7.70 10.56
C LYS A 296 32.26 8.90 9.64
N LYS A 297 31.00 9.35 9.55
CA LYS A 297 30.58 10.38 8.59
C LYS A 297 31.25 11.74 8.80
N TYR A 298 31.55 12.07 10.06
CA TYR A 298 32.31 13.26 10.46
C TYR A 298 33.50 12.78 11.29
N TRP A 299 34.62 12.50 10.61
CA TRP A 299 35.79 11.87 11.21
C TRP A 299 36.98 12.82 11.13
N CYS A 300 37.74 12.91 12.23
CA CYS A 300 39.03 13.58 12.26
C CYS A 300 40.13 12.53 12.33
N ASP A 301 41.00 12.49 11.32
CA ASP A 301 42.13 11.56 11.28
C ASP A 301 43.17 11.86 12.35
N ASP A 302 43.51 13.14 12.55
CA ASP A 302 44.56 13.58 13.49
C ASP A 302 44.24 13.25 14.95
N CYS A 303 42.96 13.35 15.31
CA CYS A 303 42.45 13.02 16.64
C CYS A 303 41.85 11.61 16.70
N SER A 304 41.69 10.92 15.57
CA SER A 304 41.08 9.59 15.45
C SER A 304 39.72 9.46 16.15
N ILE A 305 38.86 10.46 15.96
CA ILE A 305 37.52 10.51 16.59
C ILE A 305 36.42 10.84 15.60
N ALA A 306 35.26 10.19 15.79
CA ALA A 306 34.04 10.43 15.03
C ALA A 306 33.08 11.35 15.82
N PHE A 307 32.43 12.28 15.12
CA PHE A 307 31.52 13.26 15.72
C PHE A 307 30.07 13.02 15.33
N GLN A 308 29.17 13.42 16.24
CA GLN A 308 27.72 13.22 16.10
C GLN A 308 27.03 14.13 15.08
N SER A 309 27.70 15.20 14.64
CA SER A 309 27.14 16.17 13.70
C SER A 309 28.24 16.99 13.06
N LYS A 310 27.94 17.57 11.89
CA LYS A 310 28.84 18.46 11.18
C LYS A 310 29.30 19.65 12.04
N GLN A 311 28.38 20.33 12.72
CA GLN A 311 28.73 21.50 13.54
C GLN A 311 29.79 21.17 14.60
N VAL A 312 29.62 20.07 15.33
CA VAL A 312 30.57 19.67 16.38
C VAL A 312 31.93 19.27 15.80
N TYR A 313 31.95 18.72 14.58
CA TYR A 313 33.20 18.45 13.85
C TYR A 313 33.87 19.75 13.42
N ASP A 314 33.12 20.67 12.80
CA ASP A 314 33.65 21.96 12.36
C ASP A 314 34.21 22.75 13.56
N ASP A 315 33.47 22.78 14.69
CA ASP A 315 33.92 23.38 15.95
C ASP A 315 35.18 22.68 16.52
N HIS A 316 35.29 21.36 16.34
CA HIS A 316 36.47 20.62 16.75
C HIS A 316 37.70 21.04 15.95
N MET A 317 37.58 21.13 14.61
CA MET A 317 38.70 21.46 13.72
C MET A 317 39.31 22.83 14.02
N VAL A 318 38.50 23.78 14.52
CA VAL A 318 38.98 25.13 14.88
C VAL A 318 39.34 25.28 16.36
N SER A 319 39.23 24.20 17.15
CA SER A 319 39.47 24.28 18.59
C SER A 319 40.96 24.24 18.94
N ASP A 320 41.36 24.99 19.97
CA ASP A 320 42.71 24.95 20.55
C ASP A 320 43.16 23.54 20.96
N LYS A 321 42.21 22.62 21.20
CA LYS A 321 42.52 21.22 21.53
C LYS A 321 42.98 20.44 20.29
N HIS A 322 42.33 20.66 19.15
CA HIS A 322 42.72 20.05 17.89
C HIS A 322 44.04 20.61 17.39
N GLU A 323 44.24 21.94 17.46
CA GLU A 323 45.51 22.58 17.11
C GLU A 323 46.69 22.05 17.95
N ARG A 324 46.48 21.81 19.25
CA ARG A 324 47.49 21.17 20.10
C ARG A 324 47.77 19.72 19.72
N MET A 325 46.78 19.00 19.21
CA MET A 325 46.97 17.62 18.75
C MET A 325 47.82 17.59 17.47
N LEU A 326 47.60 18.52 16.54
CA LEU A 326 48.44 18.70 15.35
C LEU A 326 49.89 19.02 15.74
N ASN A 327 50.07 19.89 16.73
CA ASN A 327 51.39 20.30 17.24
C ASN A 327 51.91 19.43 18.40
N LYS A 328 51.41 18.19 18.56
CA LYS A 328 51.73 17.35 19.73
C LYS A 328 53.23 17.12 19.94
N HIS A 329 54.01 17.06 18.86
CA HIS A 329 55.45 16.87 18.88
C HIS A 329 56.23 18.09 19.40
N LEU A 330 55.60 19.28 19.35
CA LEU A 330 56.18 20.54 19.84
C LEU A 330 55.76 20.86 21.28
N SER A 331 54.84 20.08 21.86
CA SER A 331 54.34 20.33 23.21
C SER A 331 55.37 19.88 24.26
N PRO A 332 55.84 20.77 25.16
CA PRO A 332 56.74 20.39 26.25
C PRO A 332 56.07 19.51 27.32
N PHE A 333 54.75 19.30 27.23
CA PHE A 333 53.96 18.52 28.18
C PHE A 333 53.15 17.43 27.46
N PHE A 334 53.85 16.53 26.77
CA PHE A 334 53.26 15.43 26.00
C PHE A 334 53.39 14.08 26.70
N CYS A 335 52.30 13.31 26.73
CA CYS A 335 52.32 11.94 27.26
C CYS A 335 52.42 10.94 26.11
N GLY A 336 53.55 10.24 25.98
CA GLY A 336 53.76 9.21 24.96
C GLY A 336 52.80 8.02 25.08
N LEU A 337 52.55 7.54 26.30
CA LEU A 337 51.67 6.38 26.55
C LEU A 337 50.21 6.63 26.19
N CYS A 338 49.74 7.87 26.35
CA CYS A 338 48.39 8.26 25.99
C CYS A 338 48.30 8.96 24.64
N ASN A 339 49.44 9.27 24.01
CA ASN A 339 49.56 10.09 22.80
C ASN A 339 48.80 11.43 22.91
N MET A 340 48.87 12.09 24.07
CA MET A 340 48.06 13.27 24.40
C MET A 340 48.90 14.46 24.86
N PRO A 341 48.77 15.65 24.22
CA PRO A 341 49.41 16.88 24.66
C PRO A 341 48.61 17.59 25.75
N SER A 342 49.29 18.15 26.74
CA SER A 342 48.71 18.97 27.81
C SER A 342 48.99 20.46 27.60
N ALA A 343 48.08 21.32 28.04
CA ALA A 343 48.22 22.79 27.89
C ALA A 343 49.37 23.37 28.71
N ASN A 344 49.64 22.77 29.88
CA ASN A 344 50.61 23.24 30.85
C ASN A 344 50.99 22.10 31.81
N LYS A 345 52.04 22.35 32.62
CA LYS A 345 52.57 21.39 33.60
C LYS A 345 51.51 20.87 34.57
N SER A 346 50.67 21.74 35.13
CA SER A 346 49.64 21.37 36.10
C SER A 346 48.61 20.40 35.51
N ASN A 347 48.20 20.63 34.26
CA ASN A 347 47.29 19.75 33.53
C ASN A 347 47.94 18.40 33.22
N PHE A 348 49.23 18.39 32.88
CA PHE A 348 49.98 17.17 32.64
C PHE A 348 50.14 16.33 33.92
N THR A 349 50.54 16.96 35.03
CA THR A 349 50.64 16.29 36.33
C THR A 349 49.30 15.71 36.76
N ARG A 350 48.19 16.43 36.52
CA ARG A 350 46.85 15.93 36.79
C ARG A 350 46.48 14.77 35.88
N HIS A 351 46.80 14.85 34.58
CA HIS A 351 46.59 13.76 33.62
C HIS A 351 47.29 12.47 34.09
N CYS A 352 48.56 12.55 34.51
CA CYS A 352 49.30 11.39 35.01
C CYS A 352 48.67 10.74 36.24
N LYS A 353 47.85 11.47 37.00
CA LYS A 353 47.14 10.95 38.18
C LYS A 353 45.74 10.40 37.87
N THR A 354 45.28 10.50 36.63
CA THR A 354 43.96 9.97 36.25
C THR A 354 43.99 8.45 36.17
N ASN A 355 42.90 7.81 36.59
CA ASN A 355 42.77 6.34 36.57
C ASN A 355 43.06 5.75 35.18
N GLY A 356 42.55 6.37 34.11
CA GLY A 356 42.78 5.87 32.75
C GLY A 356 44.24 5.97 32.27
N HIS A 357 45.05 6.88 32.82
CA HIS A 357 46.50 6.89 32.56
C HIS A 357 47.22 5.82 33.37
N GLN A 358 46.82 5.63 34.63
CA GLN A 358 47.39 4.62 35.53
C GLN A 358 47.14 3.18 35.03
N GLU A 359 45.96 2.91 34.47
CA GLU A 359 45.65 1.61 33.85
C GLU A 359 46.53 1.34 32.63
N LYS A 360 46.73 2.34 31.75
CA LYS A 360 47.63 2.20 30.59
C LYS A 360 49.10 2.05 31.00
N LEU A 361 49.51 2.69 32.07
CA LEU A 361 50.85 2.52 32.65
C LEU A 361 51.07 1.08 33.11
N LYS A 362 50.10 0.50 33.82
CA LYS A 362 50.16 -0.90 34.29
C LYS A 362 50.20 -1.88 33.11
N ALA A 363 49.29 -1.73 32.16
CA ALA A 363 49.25 -2.59 30.98
C ALA A 363 50.55 -2.49 30.14
N ALA A 364 51.16 -1.31 30.04
CA ALA A 364 52.43 -1.13 29.35
C ALA A 364 53.61 -1.77 30.13
N ALA A 365 53.57 -1.78 31.46
CA ALA A 365 54.56 -2.46 32.29
C ALA A 365 54.43 -3.99 32.18
N GLU A 366 53.20 -4.52 32.26
CA GLU A 366 52.91 -5.95 32.10
C GLU A 366 53.28 -6.45 30.69
N ALA A 367 53.05 -5.65 29.65
CA ALA A 367 53.46 -5.99 28.28
C ALA A 367 54.98 -5.93 28.06
N ALA A 368 55.71 -5.12 28.84
CA ALA A 368 57.16 -5.09 28.78
C ALA A 368 57.79 -6.31 29.48
N GLU A 369 57.23 -6.74 30.62
CA GLU A 369 57.64 -7.98 31.30
C GLU A 369 57.41 -9.22 30.42
N GLN A 370 56.29 -9.29 29.68
CA GLN A 370 56.01 -10.40 28.76
C GLN A 370 56.92 -10.44 27.52
N ALA A 371 57.43 -9.29 27.07
CA ALA A 371 58.35 -9.23 25.94
C ALA A 371 59.79 -9.63 26.34
N GLU A 372 60.18 -9.42 27.59
CA GLU A 372 61.47 -9.88 28.13
C GLU A 372 61.48 -11.41 28.37
N ASP A 373 60.33 -12.03 28.62
CA ASP A 373 60.19 -13.49 28.78
C ASP A 373 60.18 -14.28 27.44
N GLU A 374 59.88 -13.64 26.30
CA GLU A 374 59.87 -14.30 24.96
C GLU A 374 61.23 -14.27 24.25
N ASP A 375 62.17 -13.41 24.65
CA ASP A 375 63.51 -13.29 24.05
C ASP A 375 64.54 -14.30 24.64
N ASP A 376 64.19 -15.05 25.69
CA ASP A 376 65.06 -16.04 26.36
C ASP A 376 64.88 -17.51 25.87
N ASP A 377 63.96 -17.79 24.93
CA ASP A 377 63.64 -19.16 24.45
C ASP A 377 64.09 -19.45 22.99
N ASP A 378 65.10 -18.76 22.46
CA ASP A 378 65.65 -19.03 21.10
C ASP A 378 67.17 -19.28 21.07
N SER A 379 67.74 -19.79 22.17
CA SER A 379 69.15 -20.24 22.18
C SER A 379 69.45 -21.49 23.02
N PHE A 380 68.92 -22.66 22.64
CA PHE A 380 69.68 -23.93 22.64
C PHE A 380 68.86 -25.09 22.05
N ASN A 381 68.81 -25.19 20.73
CA ASN A 381 68.64 -26.50 20.09
C ASN A 381 69.67 -26.66 18.97
N GLN A 382 70.92 -26.87 19.38
CA GLN A 382 71.96 -27.47 18.55
C GLN A 382 72.37 -28.81 19.16
N ALA A 383 72.01 -29.84 18.40
CA ALA A 383 72.79 -31.04 18.10
C ALA A 383 72.96 -32.14 19.16
N GLU A 384 72.68 -33.35 18.65
CA GLU A 384 73.06 -34.71 19.05
C GLU A 384 72.23 -35.44 20.11
#